data_AF-A0A1C6PR22-F1
#
_entry.id   AF-A0A1C6PR22-F1
#
_cell.length_a   1.000
_cell.length_b   1.000
_cell.length_c   1.000
_cell.angle_alpha   90.00
_cell.angle_beta   90.00
_cell.angle_gamma   90.00
#
_symmetry.space_group_name_H-M   'P 1'
#
loop_
_entity.id
_entity.type
_entity.pdbx_description
1 polymer ?
#
loop_
_entity_poly.entity_id
_entity_poly.type
_entity_poly.pdbx_seq_one_letter_code
_entity_poly.pdbx_strand_id
1 'polypeptide(L)'
;MDTRRGLSTTTAVLGAAVMLVMSGCSSGSGGADAPEGAPSSASSDRANGLDSAEPLKPLPASVPSDLKRYYEQKLTWRDCGDGDGFQCAKMKAPLDYDKPDPADDLNLAVARKKGAKSGRIGSLLVNPGGPGGSAIEYVQQAAAVGYPAPVRQKYDIVGLDPRGVAASEPIRCLTDKEMDTYTQTDQTPDDAAEKDKLVGAYKKFSAGCEKREGELLAHVSTVDAARDMDVLRALLGDKKLNYVGASYGTYLGAYYAGLFPQRSGRLVFDGAMDPSLSMLQLNRDQTGGFETAFKEFAADCVKRSDCPLGTKSTKDAGRKLSAFFKKVDAKPLPTGDPRELTESLATTGVIRAMYDEGSWPQLRDALTTANKGDGAQLLAMADEYYERDPNGHYGNIMYANPAVNCLDLPAAFDSPDSVEKAVPSFEKASPVFGRGFAWAALNCGYWPEQATGEAHRIAAKGADPILVIGTTRDPATPYAWAQGLAGQLDTARLLTYEGDGHTAYLRAGACINDTVDAYLLKGKAPKDGKRCS
;
A
#
# COMPACT_ATOMS: atom_id res chain seq x y z
N MET A 1 -5.71 26.17 40.06
CA MET A 1 -5.71 27.25 39.04
C MET A 1 -4.65 26.89 38.01
N ASP A 2 -4.93 27.20 36.75
CA ASP A 2 -4.08 27.07 35.55
C ASP A 2 -3.34 25.73 35.30
N THR A 3 -3.98 24.90 34.47
CA THR A 3 -3.32 23.94 33.56
C THR A 3 -3.76 24.20 32.12
N ARG A 4 -3.25 25.29 31.52
CA ARG A 4 -3.39 25.53 30.07
C ARG A 4 -2.51 24.54 29.29
N ARG A 5 -3.07 23.39 28.90
CA ARG A 5 -2.50 22.59 27.80
C ARG A 5 -2.77 23.35 26.50
N GLY A 6 -1.70 23.80 25.83
CA GLY A 6 -1.80 24.37 24.50
C GLY A 6 -2.19 23.29 23.49
N LEU A 7 -3.21 23.54 22.66
CA LEU A 7 -3.45 22.72 21.49
C LEU A 7 -2.36 23.04 20.44
N SER A 8 -1.40 22.13 20.28
CA SER A 8 -0.65 22.06 19.03
C SER A 8 -1.57 21.45 17.98
N THR A 9 -2.05 22.25 17.04
CA THR A 9 -2.78 21.77 15.86
C THR A 9 -1.80 21.20 14.85
N THR A 10 -1.29 19.99 15.14
CA THR A 10 -0.48 19.22 14.19
C THR A 10 -1.41 18.69 13.11
N THR A 11 -1.22 19.13 11.87
CA THR A 11 -2.00 18.62 10.73
C THR A 11 -1.49 17.23 10.39
N ALA A 12 -2.21 16.19 10.81
CA ALA A 12 -1.83 14.81 10.56
C ALA A 12 -2.02 14.45 9.06
N VAL A 13 -0.93 14.50 8.30
CA VAL A 13 -0.88 13.98 6.93
C VAL A 13 -0.62 12.47 7.00
N LEU A 14 -1.72 11.71 7.10
CA LEU A 14 -1.71 10.24 7.04
C LEU A 14 -1.54 9.77 5.60
N GLY A 15 -0.33 9.93 5.08
CA GLY A 15 0.18 9.05 4.04
C GLY A 15 0.59 7.75 4.71
N ALA A 16 -0.23 6.69 4.59
CA ALA A 16 0.20 5.32 4.88
C ALA A 16 1.23 4.92 3.83
N ALA A 17 2.47 5.36 4.06
CA ALA A 17 3.58 5.20 3.14
C ALA A 17 4.21 3.83 3.38
N VAL A 18 3.83 2.82 2.60
CA VAL A 18 4.47 1.51 2.63
C VAL A 18 4.69 1.03 1.21
N MET A 19 5.97 0.83 0.87
CA MET A 19 6.37 0.21 -0.38
C MET A 19 5.76 -1.17 -0.51
N LEU A 20 5.18 -1.44 -1.67
CA LEU A 20 4.66 -2.75 -2.04
C LEU A 20 5.83 -3.54 -2.60
N VAL A 21 6.71 -3.98 -1.69
CA VAL A 21 7.87 -4.80 -2.03
C VAL A 21 7.38 -6.20 -2.34
N MET A 22 7.22 -6.44 -3.65
CA MET A 22 6.41 -7.49 -4.25
C MET A 22 7.24 -8.12 -5.38
N SER A 23 7.49 -9.42 -5.42
CA SER A 23 8.52 -10.06 -6.26
C SER A 23 8.01 -11.30 -7.05
N GLY A 24 8.19 -11.51 -8.39
CA GLY A 24 7.79 -12.75 -9.13
C GLY A 24 8.56 -13.13 -10.43
N CYS A 25 8.94 -14.41 -10.65
CA CYS A 25 9.93 -14.84 -11.67
C CYS A 25 9.36 -15.57 -12.94
N SER A 26 10.08 -15.56 -14.07
CA SER A 26 9.75 -16.34 -15.29
C SER A 26 10.99 -16.70 -16.12
N SER A 27 10.99 -17.88 -16.77
CA SER A 27 12.13 -18.45 -17.50
C SER A 27 11.85 -18.62 -19.00
N GLY A 28 12.79 -18.16 -19.84
CA GLY A 28 12.72 -18.26 -21.30
C GLY A 28 14.11 -18.11 -21.94
N SER A 29 14.42 -18.92 -22.95
CA SER A 29 15.80 -19.17 -23.40
C SER A 29 16.11 -18.74 -24.84
N GLY A 30 17.30 -18.14 -25.02
CA GLY A 30 18.19 -18.36 -26.17
C GLY A 30 17.91 -17.69 -27.52
N GLY A 31 18.77 -16.74 -27.91
CA GLY A 31 18.94 -16.24 -29.29
C GLY A 31 19.87 -15.01 -29.35
N ALA A 32 20.86 -14.98 -30.24
CA ALA A 32 21.95 -13.98 -30.23
C ALA A 32 22.03 -13.11 -31.51
N ASP A 33 22.53 -11.87 -31.35
CA ASP A 33 23.24 -10.95 -32.30
C ASP A 33 22.71 -10.73 -33.74
N ALA A 34 22.67 -9.55 -34.39
CA ALA A 34 22.97 -8.12 -34.13
C ALA A 34 22.44 -7.29 -35.36
N PRO A 35 22.87 -6.04 -35.71
CA PRO A 35 22.88 -4.75 -34.99
C PRO A 35 22.03 -3.61 -35.66
N GLU A 36 21.88 -2.50 -34.92
CA GLU A 36 21.52 -1.09 -35.24
C GLU A 36 20.70 -0.65 -36.50
N GLY A 37 19.61 0.09 -36.23
CA GLY A 37 18.92 1.01 -37.16
C GLY A 37 17.77 1.78 -36.48
N ALA A 38 17.68 3.11 -36.66
CA ALA A 38 16.74 4.00 -35.94
C ALA A 38 15.41 4.26 -36.72
N PRO A 39 14.45 5.10 -36.23
CA PRO A 39 13.57 4.83 -35.09
C PRO A 39 12.06 4.99 -35.44
N SER A 40 11.17 4.08 -35.01
CA SER A 40 9.71 4.34 -35.05
C SER A 40 8.85 3.51 -34.08
N SER A 41 7.70 4.07 -33.70
CA SER A 41 6.48 3.41 -33.19
C SER A 41 6.59 2.47 -31.98
N ALA A 42 6.73 3.04 -30.78
CA ALA A 42 6.60 2.33 -29.50
C ALA A 42 5.12 2.03 -29.10
N SER A 43 4.36 1.34 -29.97
CA SER A 43 2.95 0.98 -29.72
C SER A 43 2.60 -0.51 -29.89
N SER A 44 3.52 -1.36 -30.35
CA SER A 44 3.28 -2.80 -30.54
C SER A 44 3.48 -3.61 -29.25
N ASP A 45 4.48 -3.27 -28.44
CA ASP A 45 4.99 -4.18 -27.41
C ASP A 45 4.18 -4.16 -26.11
N ARG A 46 3.17 -3.28 -26.01
CA ARG A 46 2.29 -3.16 -24.83
C ARG A 46 1.13 -4.15 -24.79
N ALA A 47 0.88 -4.89 -25.88
CA ALA A 47 -0.24 -5.85 -25.94
C ALA A 47 0.12 -7.23 -25.33
N ASN A 48 1.37 -7.67 -25.46
CA ASN A 48 1.77 -9.06 -25.20
C ASN A 48 1.75 -9.49 -23.72
N GLY A 49 1.60 -8.56 -22.77
CA GLY A 49 1.46 -8.87 -21.34
C GLY A 49 0.02 -9.05 -20.86
N LEU A 50 -0.97 -8.54 -21.62
CA LEU A 50 -2.37 -8.57 -21.20
C LEU A 50 -3.07 -9.91 -21.52
N ASP A 51 -2.57 -10.72 -22.43
CA ASP A 51 -3.29 -11.91 -22.93
C ASP A 51 -2.87 -13.25 -22.29
N SER A 52 -1.95 -13.26 -21.31
CA SER A 52 -1.44 -14.50 -20.70
C SER A 52 -1.99 -14.84 -19.30
N ALA A 53 -2.51 -13.87 -18.54
CA ALA A 53 -3.00 -14.10 -17.17
C ALA A 53 -4.47 -14.57 -17.16
N GLU A 54 -4.77 -15.67 -16.45
CA GLU A 54 -6.14 -16.19 -16.37
C GLU A 54 -7.10 -15.18 -15.71
N PRO A 55 -8.35 -15.04 -16.19
CA PRO A 55 -9.36 -14.25 -15.51
C PRO A 55 -9.81 -14.87 -14.18
N LEU A 56 -9.83 -14.07 -13.11
CA LEU A 56 -10.37 -14.45 -11.81
C LEU A 56 -11.85 -14.86 -11.94
N LYS A 57 -12.19 -16.05 -11.44
CA LYS A 57 -13.52 -16.66 -11.57
C LYS A 57 -14.41 -16.22 -10.39
N PRO A 58 -15.68 -15.80 -10.65
CA PRO A 58 -16.60 -15.41 -9.58
C PRO A 58 -17.02 -16.61 -8.73
N LEU A 59 -17.27 -16.37 -7.45
CA LEU A 59 -17.79 -17.38 -6.53
C LEU A 59 -19.31 -17.60 -6.74
N PRO A 60 -19.87 -18.75 -6.30
CA PRO A 60 -21.30 -19.00 -6.36
C PRO A 60 -22.14 -17.89 -5.71
N ALA A 61 -23.22 -17.47 -6.38
CA ALA A 61 -24.07 -16.38 -5.90
C ALA A 61 -24.85 -16.72 -4.61
N SER A 62 -24.98 -18.00 -4.26
CA SER A 62 -25.53 -18.49 -2.99
C SER A 62 -24.42 -18.69 -1.96
N VAL A 63 -24.63 -18.24 -0.73
CA VAL A 63 -23.73 -18.55 0.40
C VAL A 63 -23.75 -20.07 0.68
N PRO A 64 -22.59 -20.75 0.70
CA PRO A 64 -22.47 -22.15 1.13
C PRO A 64 -23.08 -22.43 2.50
N SER A 65 -23.57 -23.65 2.72
CA SER A 65 -24.37 -24.01 3.91
C SER A 65 -23.60 -23.98 5.23
N ASP A 66 -22.33 -24.36 5.17
CA ASP A 66 -21.32 -24.30 6.22
C ASP A 66 -20.98 -22.84 6.61
N LEU A 67 -20.86 -21.95 5.64
CA LEU A 67 -20.55 -20.53 5.86
C LEU A 67 -21.74 -19.71 6.42
N LYS A 68 -22.98 -20.22 6.41
CA LYS A 68 -24.17 -19.47 6.87
C LYS A 68 -24.03 -18.86 8.26
N ARG A 69 -23.38 -19.58 9.20
CA ARG A 69 -23.14 -19.09 10.59
C ARG A 69 -22.49 -17.70 10.62
N TYR A 70 -21.59 -17.41 9.69
CA TYR A 70 -20.87 -16.14 9.62
C TYR A 70 -21.74 -15.03 9.03
N TYR A 71 -22.59 -15.35 8.06
CA TYR A 71 -23.50 -14.39 7.41
C TYR A 71 -24.75 -14.07 8.24
N GLU A 72 -25.12 -14.93 9.20
CA GLU A 72 -26.33 -14.80 10.03
C GLU A 72 -26.04 -14.34 11.48
N GLN A 73 -24.76 -14.11 11.84
CA GLN A 73 -24.37 -13.62 13.17
C GLN A 73 -24.91 -12.21 13.46
N LYS A 74 -24.84 -11.76 14.72
CA LYS A 74 -25.27 -10.41 15.12
C LYS A 74 -24.11 -9.65 15.76
N LEU A 75 -23.67 -8.58 15.10
CA LEU A 75 -22.62 -7.70 15.61
C LEU A 75 -23.10 -6.91 16.83
N THR A 76 -22.49 -7.17 17.99
CA THR A 76 -22.72 -6.41 19.23
C THR A 76 -21.87 -5.14 19.20
N TRP A 77 -22.52 -4.01 18.89
CA TRP A 77 -21.87 -2.71 18.81
C TRP A 77 -21.77 -2.04 20.19
N ARG A 78 -20.55 -1.65 20.57
CA ARG A 78 -20.24 -0.81 21.74
C ARG A 78 -19.67 0.53 21.29
N ASP A 79 -19.59 1.50 22.19
CA ASP A 79 -18.72 2.67 21.97
C ASP A 79 -17.25 2.21 21.91
N CYS A 80 -16.42 2.86 21.09
CA CYS A 80 -15.00 2.53 20.99
C CYS A 80 -14.20 2.96 22.23
N GLY A 81 -14.64 4.00 22.94
CA GLY A 81 -14.01 4.55 24.15
C GLY A 81 -13.52 5.99 23.99
N ASP A 82 -13.41 6.48 22.76
CA ASP A 82 -12.70 7.72 22.40
C ASP A 82 -13.56 8.99 22.56
N GLY A 83 -14.86 8.84 22.86
CA GLY A 83 -15.81 9.97 22.99
C GLY A 83 -16.29 10.56 21.65
N ASP A 84 -15.57 10.31 20.56
CA ASP A 84 -15.90 10.80 19.21
C ASP A 84 -17.10 10.10 18.57
N GLY A 85 -17.80 9.21 19.29
CA GLY A 85 -19.05 8.56 18.88
C GLY A 85 -18.88 7.60 17.69
N PHE A 86 -17.77 6.87 17.67
CA PHE A 86 -17.58 5.67 16.85
C PHE A 86 -18.19 4.46 17.56
N GLN A 87 -18.62 3.46 16.78
CA GLN A 87 -19.07 2.19 17.31
C GLN A 87 -18.13 1.07 16.88
N CYS A 88 -17.68 0.27 17.84
CA CYS A 88 -16.79 -0.86 17.62
C CYS A 88 -17.52 -2.19 17.86
N ALA A 89 -17.16 -3.22 17.09
CA ALA A 89 -17.67 -4.59 17.20
C ALA A 89 -16.55 -5.60 16.85
N LYS A 90 -16.80 -6.88 17.13
CA LYS A 90 -16.03 -8.00 16.59
C LYS A 90 -16.94 -8.85 15.69
N MET A 91 -16.41 -9.27 14.55
CA MET A 91 -17.03 -10.16 13.58
C MET A 91 -16.29 -11.49 13.60
N LYS A 92 -17.01 -12.60 13.58
CA LYS A 92 -16.42 -13.93 13.36
C LYS A 92 -16.30 -14.23 11.88
N ALA A 93 -15.16 -14.79 11.49
CA ALA A 93 -14.89 -15.37 10.17
C ALA A 93 -14.11 -16.68 10.36
N PRO A 94 -14.21 -17.66 9.44
CA PRO A 94 -13.36 -18.85 9.51
C PRO A 94 -11.91 -18.48 9.18
N LEU A 95 -10.98 -19.26 9.74
CA LEU A 95 -9.56 -19.25 9.34
C LEU A 95 -9.45 -19.70 7.87
N ASP A 96 -9.76 -20.98 7.60
CA ASP A 96 -9.87 -21.57 6.26
C ASP A 96 -11.34 -21.47 5.76
N TYR A 97 -11.60 -20.70 4.71
CA TYR A 97 -12.94 -20.61 4.11
C TYR A 97 -13.34 -21.83 3.28
N ASP A 98 -12.36 -22.64 2.83
CA ASP A 98 -12.59 -23.88 2.08
C ASP A 98 -12.76 -25.07 3.05
N LYS A 99 -12.33 -24.94 4.31
CA LYS A 99 -12.59 -25.86 5.44
C LYS A 99 -13.01 -25.13 6.73
N PRO A 100 -14.21 -24.52 6.78
CA PRO A 100 -14.62 -23.70 7.91
C PRO A 100 -14.88 -24.52 9.19
N ASP A 101 -13.94 -24.52 10.14
CA ASP A 101 -14.13 -25.05 11.49
C ASP A 101 -14.47 -23.93 12.51
N PRO A 102 -15.61 -24.02 13.21
CA PRO A 102 -15.98 -23.16 14.34
C PRO A 102 -14.95 -23.01 15.48
N ALA A 103 -14.03 -23.96 15.63
CA ALA A 103 -12.99 -23.93 16.67
C ALA A 103 -11.94 -22.85 16.38
N ASP A 104 -11.67 -22.58 15.10
CA ASP A 104 -10.57 -21.74 14.61
C ASP A 104 -11.09 -20.36 14.11
N ASP A 105 -12.31 -19.99 14.51
CA ASP A 105 -12.98 -18.72 14.19
C ASP A 105 -12.12 -17.49 14.57
N LEU A 106 -11.63 -16.75 13.58
CA LEU A 106 -10.94 -15.45 13.74
C LEU A 106 -11.89 -14.38 14.31
N ASN A 107 -11.34 -13.42 15.07
CA ASN A 107 -12.08 -12.28 15.62
C ASN A 107 -11.70 -10.97 14.92
N LEU A 108 -12.31 -10.70 13.78
CA LEU A 108 -12.02 -9.50 13.00
C LEU A 108 -12.67 -8.26 13.65
N ALA A 109 -11.89 -7.21 13.85
CA ALA A 109 -12.33 -5.96 14.43
C ALA A 109 -13.02 -5.08 13.38
N VAL A 110 -14.14 -4.47 13.78
CA VAL A 110 -14.91 -3.56 12.93
C VAL A 110 -15.22 -2.29 13.69
N ALA A 111 -14.93 -1.13 13.09
CA ALA A 111 -15.37 0.17 13.59
C ALA A 111 -16.31 0.83 12.58
N ARG A 112 -17.25 1.65 13.05
CA ARG A 112 -18.07 2.50 12.19
C ARG A 112 -18.38 3.86 12.80
N LYS A 113 -18.49 4.87 11.95
CA LYS A 113 -19.15 6.14 12.24
C LYS A 113 -20.52 6.15 11.56
N LYS A 114 -21.59 6.30 12.35
CA LYS A 114 -22.95 6.34 11.81
C LYS A 114 -23.24 7.64 11.05
N GLY A 115 -23.91 7.52 9.92
CA GLY A 115 -24.45 8.64 9.15
C GLY A 115 -25.75 9.18 9.73
N ALA A 116 -26.42 10.05 8.97
CA ALA A 116 -27.73 10.57 9.34
C ALA A 116 -28.83 9.50 9.23
N LYS A 117 -29.81 9.54 10.15
CA LYS A 117 -30.92 8.56 10.15
C LYS A 117 -31.80 8.62 8.89
N SER A 118 -31.92 9.78 8.24
CA SER A 118 -32.83 10.01 7.12
C SER A 118 -32.13 10.00 5.76
N GLY A 119 -32.64 9.14 4.86
CA GLY A 119 -32.11 9.00 3.51
C GLY A 119 -30.67 8.50 3.46
N ARG A 120 -30.29 7.57 4.36
CA ARG A 120 -29.06 6.77 4.31
C ARG A 120 -29.05 5.94 3.02
N ILE A 121 -27.90 5.85 2.36
CA ILE A 121 -27.69 5.06 1.14
C ILE A 121 -27.27 3.62 1.51
N GLY A 122 -26.39 3.48 2.49
CA GLY A 122 -25.85 2.21 2.95
C GLY A 122 -24.69 2.45 3.91
N SER A 123 -23.78 1.48 3.98
CA SER A 123 -22.44 1.63 4.53
C SER A 123 -21.44 1.89 3.40
N LEU A 124 -20.40 2.66 3.71
CA LEU A 124 -19.22 2.85 2.87
C LEU A 124 -18.04 2.24 3.61
N LEU A 125 -17.58 1.07 3.16
CA LEU A 125 -16.36 0.49 3.68
C LEU A 125 -15.18 1.26 3.10
N VAL A 126 -14.15 1.47 3.92
CA VAL A 126 -12.92 2.13 3.49
C VAL A 126 -11.71 1.28 3.88
N ASN A 127 -10.64 1.34 3.06
CA ASN A 127 -9.38 0.68 3.35
C ASN A 127 -8.20 1.55 2.87
N PRO A 128 -7.18 1.81 3.72
CA PRO A 128 -6.04 2.66 3.37
C PRO A 128 -4.99 1.96 2.50
N GLY A 129 -5.05 0.63 2.37
CA GLY A 129 -4.04 -0.17 1.71
C GLY A 129 -2.92 -0.65 2.64
N GLY A 130 -1.67 -0.47 2.22
CA GLY A 130 -0.50 -1.12 2.80
C GLY A 130 0.03 -2.24 1.88
N PRO A 131 -0.42 -3.52 1.99
CA PRO A 131 -1.31 -4.06 3.02
C PRO A 131 -0.75 -3.91 4.44
N GLY A 132 -1.62 -4.10 5.42
CA GLY A 132 -1.30 -3.97 6.85
C GLY A 132 -1.70 -2.65 7.50
N GLY A 133 -2.28 -1.69 6.77
CA GLY A 133 -2.80 -0.46 7.36
C GLY A 133 -4.15 -0.68 8.05
N SER A 134 -4.32 -0.17 9.27
CA SER A 134 -5.61 -0.26 9.99
C SER A 134 -6.70 0.56 9.29
N ALA A 135 -7.77 -0.13 8.89
CA ALA A 135 -8.97 0.52 8.38
C ALA A 135 -9.78 1.17 9.51
N ILE A 136 -9.66 0.67 10.75
CA ILE A 136 -10.27 1.27 11.94
C ILE A 136 -9.64 2.64 12.24
N GLU A 137 -8.31 2.71 12.31
CA GLU A 137 -7.61 3.97 12.54
C GLU A 137 -7.83 4.93 11.37
N TYR A 138 -7.80 4.45 10.12
CA TYR A 138 -8.17 5.24 8.96
C TYR A 138 -9.60 5.81 9.06
N VAL A 139 -10.56 5.05 9.61
CA VAL A 139 -11.92 5.56 9.88
C VAL A 139 -11.95 6.61 10.99
N GLN A 140 -11.22 6.38 12.08
CA GLN A 140 -11.17 7.28 13.23
C GLN A 140 -10.51 8.61 12.89
N GLN A 141 -9.38 8.57 12.19
CA GLN A 141 -8.50 9.71 11.96
C GLN A 141 -8.82 10.44 10.64
N ALA A 142 -8.94 9.72 9.52
CA ALA A 142 -9.12 10.31 8.20
C ALA A 142 -10.59 10.33 7.75
N ALA A 143 -11.32 9.21 7.87
CA ALA A 143 -12.61 9.09 7.21
C ALA A 143 -13.75 9.86 7.89
N ALA A 144 -13.71 10.06 9.21
CA ALA A 144 -14.73 10.80 9.94
C ALA A 144 -14.64 12.33 9.83
N VAL A 145 -13.45 12.87 9.52
CA VAL A 145 -13.19 14.31 9.40
C VAL A 145 -12.96 14.71 7.94
N GLY A 146 -12.10 13.96 7.21
CA GLY A 146 -11.65 14.29 5.86
C GLY A 146 -12.69 14.05 4.76
N TYR A 147 -13.59 13.06 4.88
CA TYR A 147 -14.63 12.87 3.87
C TYR A 147 -15.62 14.04 3.89
N PRO A 148 -16.14 14.49 2.73
CA PRO A 148 -17.13 15.56 2.67
C PRO A 148 -18.36 15.26 3.54
N ALA A 149 -18.86 16.28 4.23
CA ALA A 149 -20.02 16.14 5.11
C ALA A 149 -21.26 15.52 4.41
N PRO A 150 -21.56 15.79 3.12
CA PRO A 150 -22.64 15.09 2.40
C PRO A 150 -22.44 13.56 2.34
N VAL A 151 -21.21 13.07 2.13
CA VAL A 151 -20.90 11.62 2.11
C VAL A 151 -21.09 11.02 3.49
N ARG A 152 -20.50 11.64 4.52
CA ARG A 152 -20.63 11.19 5.93
C ARG A 152 -22.05 11.26 6.48
N GLN A 153 -22.93 12.10 5.93
CA GLN A 153 -24.35 12.11 6.28
C GLN A 153 -25.12 10.97 5.60
N LYS A 154 -24.67 10.48 4.45
CA LYS A 154 -25.39 9.49 3.62
C LYS A 154 -24.92 8.06 3.82
N TYR A 155 -23.73 7.87 4.35
CA TYR A 155 -23.16 6.57 4.65
C TYR A 155 -22.87 6.40 6.13
N ASP A 156 -23.06 5.19 6.63
CA ASP A 156 -22.26 4.74 7.77
C ASP A 156 -20.84 4.47 7.23
N ILE A 157 -19.83 5.19 7.72
CA ILE A 157 -18.44 4.98 7.31
C ILE A 157 -17.88 3.83 8.14
N VAL A 158 -17.34 2.78 7.50
CA VAL A 158 -16.97 1.52 8.16
C VAL A 158 -15.53 1.12 7.84
N GLY A 159 -14.80 0.71 8.87
CA GLY A 159 -13.46 0.12 8.77
C GLY A 159 -13.52 -1.31 9.26
N LEU A 160 -12.99 -2.23 8.46
CA LEU A 160 -12.70 -3.62 8.81
C LEU A 160 -11.18 -3.74 8.74
N ASP A 161 -10.53 -3.93 9.88
CA ASP A 161 -9.13 -4.31 9.86
C ASP A 161 -9.06 -5.72 9.26
N PRO A 162 -8.32 -5.94 8.16
CA PRO A 162 -8.21 -7.26 7.57
C PRO A 162 -7.61 -8.27 8.56
N ARG A 163 -7.88 -9.56 8.35
CA ARG A 163 -7.18 -10.64 9.05
C ARG A 163 -5.66 -10.42 9.06
N GLY A 164 -5.03 -10.61 10.21
CA GLY A 164 -3.59 -10.35 10.39
C GLY A 164 -3.22 -8.88 10.67
N VAL A 165 -4.18 -7.94 10.65
CA VAL A 165 -3.93 -6.49 10.69
C VAL A 165 -4.49 -5.87 11.98
N ALA A 166 -3.67 -5.02 12.63
CA ALA A 166 -4.01 -4.13 13.74
C ALA A 166 -4.89 -4.75 14.84
N ALA A 167 -6.22 -4.53 14.84
CA ALA A 167 -7.11 -5.08 15.87
C ALA A 167 -7.69 -6.48 15.52
N SER A 168 -7.39 -7.01 14.35
CA SER A 168 -7.87 -8.29 13.78
C SER A 168 -6.77 -9.36 13.77
N GLU A 169 -6.54 -10.02 14.90
CA GLU A 169 -5.53 -11.08 15.07
C GLU A 169 -4.14 -10.66 14.52
N PRO A 170 -3.50 -9.61 15.09
CA PRO A 170 -2.36 -8.94 14.47
C PRO A 170 -1.09 -9.78 14.41
N ILE A 171 -0.59 -9.99 13.20
CA ILE A 171 0.71 -10.61 12.94
C ILE A 171 1.83 -9.78 13.60
N ARG A 172 2.72 -10.45 14.34
CA ARG A 172 3.90 -9.88 14.99
C ARG A 172 5.09 -10.82 14.85
N CYS A 173 6.07 -10.52 13.99
CA CYS A 173 7.20 -11.44 13.77
C CYS A 173 8.36 -11.28 14.77
N LEU A 174 8.68 -10.04 15.16
CA LEU A 174 9.85 -9.69 15.95
C LEU A 174 9.45 -8.91 17.21
N THR A 175 10.36 -8.80 18.19
CA THR A 175 10.21 -7.79 19.25
C THR A 175 10.61 -6.40 18.73
N ASP A 176 10.15 -5.33 19.38
CA ASP A 176 10.47 -3.94 19.00
C ASP A 176 11.99 -3.69 18.85
N LYS A 177 12.80 -4.23 19.77
CA LYS A 177 14.28 -4.14 19.70
C LYS A 177 14.88 -4.92 18.52
N GLU A 178 14.24 -6.01 18.13
CA GLU A 178 14.65 -6.78 16.95
C GLU A 178 14.20 -6.08 15.66
N MET A 179 13.07 -5.37 15.68
CA MET A 179 12.66 -4.47 14.58
C MET A 179 13.61 -3.28 14.44
N ASP A 180 14.04 -2.65 15.53
CA ASP A 180 15.09 -1.61 15.49
C ASP A 180 16.35 -2.13 14.79
N THR A 181 16.73 -3.40 15.02
CA THR A 181 17.86 -4.05 14.34
C THR A 181 17.56 -4.34 12.86
N TYR A 182 16.35 -4.79 12.56
CA TYR A 182 15.89 -5.09 11.20
C TYR A 182 15.85 -3.84 10.32
N THR A 183 15.22 -2.75 10.77
CA THR A 183 15.12 -1.49 10.01
C THR A 183 16.46 -0.79 9.79
N GLN A 184 17.42 -0.98 10.72
CA GLN A 184 18.81 -0.50 10.57
C GLN A 184 19.69 -1.42 9.71
N THR A 185 19.20 -2.58 9.25
CA THR A 185 19.97 -3.45 8.36
C THR A 185 20.08 -2.81 6.99
N ASP A 186 21.30 -2.71 6.47
CA ASP A 186 21.55 -2.17 5.14
C ASP A 186 20.77 -2.97 4.07
N GLN A 187 20.18 -2.25 3.13
CA GLN A 187 19.39 -2.78 2.01
C GLN A 187 20.15 -2.67 0.68
N THR A 188 21.39 -2.19 0.70
CA THR A 188 22.20 -1.85 -0.48
C THR A 188 23.51 -2.62 -0.58
N PRO A 189 23.58 -3.90 -0.12
CA PRO A 189 24.83 -4.58 0.24
C PRO A 189 25.84 -4.56 -0.92
N ASP A 190 27.05 -4.08 -0.64
CA ASP A 190 28.13 -3.98 -1.62
C ASP A 190 29.25 -5.03 -1.43
N ASP A 191 29.24 -5.72 -0.29
CA ASP A 191 30.10 -6.88 -0.01
C ASP A 191 29.33 -8.18 0.38
N ALA A 192 30.09 -9.26 0.62
CA ALA A 192 29.53 -10.56 1.00
C ALA A 192 29.00 -10.61 2.45
N ALA A 193 29.59 -9.85 3.37
CA ALA A 193 29.18 -9.82 4.77
C ALA A 193 27.86 -9.05 4.96
N GLU A 194 27.67 -7.97 4.22
CA GLU A 194 26.41 -7.21 4.17
C GLU A 194 25.29 -8.04 3.54
N LYS A 195 25.60 -8.75 2.44
CA LYS A 195 24.69 -9.70 1.81
C LYS A 195 24.25 -10.81 2.77
N ASP A 196 25.19 -11.43 3.49
CA ASP A 196 24.89 -12.45 4.50
C ASP A 196 24.08 -11.87 5.67
N LYS A 197 24.36 -10.63 6.10
CA LYS A 197 23.62 -9.91 7.14
C LYS A 197 22.17 -9.63 6.71
N LEU A 198 21.95 -9.18 5.48
CA LEU A 198 20.62 -8.89 4.94
C LEU A 198 19.79 -10.16 4.75
N VAL A 199 20.38 -11.20 4.15
CA VAL A 199 19.75 -12.53 4.03
C VAL A 199 19.44 -13.11 5.41
N GLY A 200 20.34 -12.94 6.38
CA GLY A 200 20.13 -13.32 7.78
C GLY A 200 18.97 -12.56 8.43
N ALA A 201 18.81 -11.27 8.14
CA ALA A 201 17.71 -10.45 8.64
C ALA A 201 16.36 -10.92 8.08
N TYR A 202 16.23 -11.16 6.76
CA TYR A 202 14.99 -11.68 6.17
C TYR A 202 14.63 -13.07 6.70
N LYS A 203 15.60 -13.99 6.79
CA LYS A 203 15.38 -15.34 7.37
C LYS A 203 14.97 -15.28 8.84
N LYS A 204 15.59 -14.41 9.63
CA LYS A 204 15.21 -14.21 11.04
C LYS A 204 13.81 -13.63 11.17
N PHE A 205 13.44 -12.67 10.31
CA PHE A 205 12.12 -12.07 10.27
C PHE A 205 11.05 -13.13 9.96
N SER A 206 11.22 -13.87 8.86
CA SER A 206 10.34 -14.95 8.42
C SER A 206 10.12 -16.03 9.50
N ALA A 207 11.21 -16.59 10.05
CA ALA A 207 11.13 -17.59 11.13
C ALA A 207 10.53 -17.01 12.43
N GLY A 208 10.63 -15.68 12.62
CA GLY A 208 9.95 -14.95 13.68
C GLY A 208 8.43 -14.94 13.50
N CYS A 209 7.96 -14.72 12.27
CA CYS A 209 6.54 -14.81 11.91
C CYS A 209 6.02 -16.24 12.13
N GLU A 210 6.67 -17.23 11.48
CA GLU A 210 6.28 -18.65 11.51
C GLU A 210 6.06 -19.15 12.94
N LYS A 211 7.03 -18.87 13.82
CA LYS A 211 7.02 -19.28 15.22
C LYS A 211 5.90 -18.67 16.05
N ARG A 212 5.41 -17.47 15.70
CA ARG A 212 4.48 -16.69 16.53
C ARG A 212 3.04 -16.80 16.06
N GLU A 213 2.83 -16.83 14.74
CA GLU A 213 1.51 -16.76 14.12
C GLU A 213 1.00 -18.11 13.60
N GLY A 214 1.91 -19.05 13.32
CA GLY A 214 1.56 -20.40 12.87
C GLY A 214 0.62 -20.40 11.65
N GLU A 215 -0.45 -21.19 11.73
CA GLU A 215 -1.41 -21.41 10.64
C GLU A 215 -2.06 -20.12 10.12
N LEU A 216 -2.11 -19.02 10.90
CA LEU A 216 -2.62 -17.74 10.43
C LEU A 216 -1.85 -17.23 9.19
N LEU A 217 -0.55 -17.52 9.08
CA LEU A 217 0.26 -17.07 7.93
C LEU A 217 -0.17 -17.68 6.59
N ALA A 218 -0.85 -18.82 6.58
CA ALA A 218 -1.36 -19.45 5.36
C ALA A 218 -2.71 -18.86 4.91
N HIS A 219 -3.36 -18.07 5.77
CA HIS A 219 -4.76 -17.68 5.64
C HIS A 219 -5.00 -16.17 5.59
N VAL A 220 -3.97 -15.33 5.40
CA VAL A 220 -4.09 -13.85 5.33
C VAL A 220 -4.13 -13.27 3.90
N SER A 221 -4.46 -14.09 2.90
CA SER A 221 -4.54 -13.64 1.49
C SER A 221 -5.59 -12.55 1.24
N THR A 222 -5.41 -11.79 0.15
CA THR A 222 -6.41 -10.88 -0.43
C THR A 222 -7.74 -11.60 -0.68
N VAL A 223 -7.70 -12.84 -1.19
CA VAL A 223 -8.90 -13.63 -1.52
C VAL A 223 -9.76 -13.84 -0.27
N ASP A 224 -9.14 -14.20 0.85
CA ASP A 224 -9.84 -14.42 2.11
C ASP A 224 -10.30 -13.10 2.75
N ALA A 225 -9.48 -12.05 2.71
CA ALA A 225 -9.90 -10.71 3.15
C ALA A 225 -11.09 -10.17 2.33
N ALA A 226 -11.17 -10.48 1.02
CA ALA A 226 -12.31 -10.14 0.18
C ALA A 226 -13.56 -10.97 0.53
N ARG A 227 -13.41 -12.23 0.96
CA ARG A 227 -14.51 -13.05 1.51
C ARG A 227 -15.03 -12.45 2.83
N ASP A 228 -14.14 -11.97 3.71
CA ASP A 228 -14.51 -11.28 4.96
C ASP A 228 -15.30 -9.98 4.72
N MET A 229 -14.91 -9.20 3.70
CA MET A 229 -15.66 -8.02 3.28
C MET A 229 -17.11 -8.33 2.88
N ASP A 230 -17.37 -9.50 2.27
CA ASP A 230 -18.73 -9.90 1.91
C ASP A 230 -19.57 -10.38 3.10
N VAL A 231 -18.95 -11.07 4.06
CA VAL A 231 -19.56 -11.35 5.36
C VAL A 231 -19.98 -10.04 6.01
N LEU A 232 -19.05 -9.07 6.14
CA LEU A 232 -19.37 -7.79 6.77
C LEU A 232 -20.46 -7.01 6.03
N ARG A 233 -20.44 -6.97 4.70
CA ARG A 233 -21.52 -6.38 3.88
C ARG A 233 -22.88 -6.97 4.26
N ALA A 234 -22.98 -8.29 4.41
CA ALA A 234 -24.22 -8.94 4.83
C ALA A 234 -24.67 -8.53 6.23
N LEU A 235 -23.74 -8.49 7.19
CA LEU A 235 -24.00 -8.15 8.60
C LEU A 235 -24.36 -6.68 8.83
N LEU A 236 -23.94 -5.79 7.92
CA LEU A 236 -24.39 -4.39 7.87
C LEU A 236 -25.78 -4.23 7.25
N GLY A 237 -26.33 -5.30 6.65
CA GLY A 237 -27.65 -5.32 6.02
C GLY A 237 -27.67 -4.75 4.59
N ASP A 238 -26.51 -4.52 3.98
CA ASP A 238 -26.43 -3.90 2.66
C ASP A 238 -26.44 -4.96 1.54
N LYS A 239 -27.28 -4.76 0.51
CA LYS A 239 -27.41 -5.71 -0.61
C LYS A 239 -26.19 -5.74 -1.53
N LYS A 240 -25.48 -4.62 -1.62
CA LYS A 240 -24.26 -4.42 -2.40
C LYS A 240 -23.25 -3.65 -1.56
N LEU A 241 -21.97 -3.96 -1.71
CA LEU A 241 -20.88 -3.22 -1.10
C LEU A 241 -20.72 -1.84 -1.77
N ASN A 242 -20.60 -0.79 -0.96
CA ASN A 242 -19.99 0.47 -1.41
C ASN A 242 -18.62 0.58 -0.73
N TYR A 243 -17.61 1.00 -1.48
CA TYR A 243 -16.22 0.88 -1.07
C TYR A 243 -15.36 2.03 -1.60
N VAL A 244 -14.42 2.51 -0.78
CA VAL A 244 -13.27 3.31 -1.24
C VAL A 244 -12.00 2.62 -0.76
N GLY A 245 -11.24 2.06 -1.69
CA GLY A 245 -9.92 1.49 -1.43
C GLY A 245 -8.84 2.42 -1.95
N ALA A 246 -7.82 2.67 -1.13
CA ALA A 246 -6.59 3.35 -1.52
C ALA A 246 -5.45 2.33 -1.65
N SER A 247 -4.51 2.53 -2.59
CA SER A 247 -3.30 1.70 -2.71
C SER A 247 -3.62 0.20 -2.84
N TYR A 248 -3.04 -0.69 -2.03
CA TYR A 248 -3.46 -2.11 -1.92
C TYR A 248 -4.98 -2.31 -1.71
N GLY A 249 -5.69 -1.37 -1.09
CA GLY A 249 -7.15 -1.41 -0.99
C GLY A 249 -7.83 -1.47 -2.37
N THR A 250 -7.19 -0.98 -3.44
CA THR A 250 -7.67 -1.15 -4.81
C THR A 250 -7.55 -2.59 -5.31
N TYR A 251 -6.47 -3.30 -4.95
CA TYR A 251 -6.25 -4.71 -5.23
C TYR A 251 -7.32 -5.56 -4.52
N LEU A 252 -7.49 -5.35 -3.22
CA LEU A 252 -8.52 -5.97 -2.39
C LEU A 252 -9.95 -5.69 -2.92
N GLY A 253 -10.24 -4.43 -3.28
CA GLY A 253 -11.51 -4.04 -3.88
C GLY A 253 -11.77 -4.67 -5.25
N ALA A 254 -10.73 -4.83 -6.08
CA ALA A 254 -10.82 -5.52 -7.36
C ALA A 254 -11.08 -7.02 -7.17
N TYR A 255 -10.38 -7.69 -6.25
CA TYR A 255 -10.67 -9.09 -5.89
C TYR A 255 -12.10 -9.27 -5.39
N TYR A 256 -12.60 -8.39 -4.52
CA TYR A 256 -14.01 -8.39 -4.13
C TYR A 256 -14.95 -8.29 -5.34
N ALA A 257 -14.65 -7.40 -6.30
CA ALA A 257 -15.45 -7.21 -7.50
C ALA A 257 -15.40 -8.41 -8.48
N GLY A 258 -14.25 -9.10 -8.55
CA GLY A 258 -14.09 -10.33 -9.33
C GLY A 258 -14.81 -11.53 -8.70
N LEU A 259 -14.71 -11.71 -7.38
CA LEU A 259 -15.33 -12.81 -6.63
C LEU A 259 -16.85 -12.62 -6.47
N PHE A 260 -17.31 -11.38 -6.27
CA PHE A 260 -18.72 -11.05 -5.96
C PHE A 260 -19.29 -9.92 -6.85
N PRO A 261 -19.24 -10.01 -8.20
CA PRO A 261 -19.63 -8.90 -9.08
C PRO A 261 -21.09 -8.46 -8.88
N GLN A 262 -22.01 -9.39 -8.63
CA GLN A 262 -23.42 -9.08 -8.38
C GLN A 262 -23.67 -8.38 -7.04
N ARG A 263 -22.71 -8.45 -6.10
CA ARG A 263 -22.73 -7.75 -4.80
C ARG A 263 -21.88 -6.46 -4.84
N SER A 264 -21.29 -6.11 -5.98
CA SER A 264 -20.54 -4.86 -6.17
C SER A 264 -21.47 -3.69 -6.47
N GLY A 265 -21.42 -2.66 -5.62
CA GLY A 265 -22.15 -1.39 -5.75
C GLY A 265 -21.22 -0.26 -6.14
N ARG A 266 -21.17 0.82 -5.35
CA ARG A 266 -20.32 1.98 -5.65
C ARG A 266 -18.90 1.74 -5.15
N LEU A 267 -18.03 1.28 -6.04
CA LEU A 267 -16.61 1.00 -5.76
C LEU A 267 -15.74 2.11 -6.35
N VAL A 268 -14.86 2.68 -5.52
CA VAL A 268 -13.81 3.64 -5.90
C VAL A 268 -12.46 3.02 -5.56
N PHE A 269 -11.56 2.99 -6.53
CA PHE A 269 -10.19 2.50 -6.41
C PHE A 269 -9.23 3.66 -6.68
N ASP A 270 -8.50 4.13 -5.67
CA ASP A 270 -7.62 5.31 -5.78
C ASP A 270 -6.15 4.96 -5.53
N GLY A 271 -5.26 5.37 -6.44
CA GLY A 271 -3.90 4.83 -6.51
C GLY A 271 -3.96 3.33 -6.86
N ALA A 272 -4.48 3.01 -8.04
CA ALA A 272 -4.85 1.64 -8.40
C ALA A 272 -3.67 0.72 -8.75
N MET A 273 -3.67 -0.47 -8.16
CA MET A 273 -2.80 -1.60 -8.51
C MET A 273 -3.36 -2.42 -9.67
N ASP A 274 -2.48 -3.07 -10.45
CA ASP A 274 -2.86 -3.98 -11.53
C ASP A 274 -2.63 -5.44 -11.12
N PRO A 275 -3.69 -6.26 -10.94
CA PRO A 275 -3.58 -7.67 -10.54
C PRO A 275 -2.97 -8.61 -11.58
N SER A 276 -2.83 -8.16 -12.84
CA SER A 276 -2.29 -8.98 -13.94
C SER A 276 -0.77 -8.91 -14.07
N LEU A 277 -0.12 -8.02 -13.31
CA LEU A 277 1.33 -7.88 -13.31
C LEU A 277 1.98 -8.96 -12.44
N SER A 278 3.01 -9.62 -12.99
CA SER A 278 3.89 -10.42 -12.15
C SER A 278 4.56 -9.53 -11.13
N MET A 279 4.87 -10.12 -9.99
CA MET A 279 5.20 -9.37 -8.80
C MET A 279 6.57 -8.64 -9.02
N LEU A 280 7.52 -9.17 -9.83
CA LEU A 280 8.76 -8.48 -10.27
C LEU A 280 8.49 -7.23 -11.12
N GLN A 281 7.42 -7.23 -11.93
CA GLN A 281 7.00 -6.03 -12.66
C GLN A 281 6.50 -4.97 -11.68
N LEU A 282 5.70 -5.35 -10.67
CA LEU A 282 5.25 -4.42 -9.62
C LEU A 282 6.43 -3.74 -8.94
N ASN A 283 7.43 -4.50 -8.47
CA ASN A 283 8.62 -3.95 -7.81
C ASN A 283 9.44 -3.01 -8.73
N ARG A 284 9.65 -3.39 -10.00
CA ARG A 284 10.44 -2.60 -10.94
C ARG A 284 9.73 -1.33 -11.40
N ASP A 285 8.43 -1.41 -11.65
CA ASP A 285 7.61 -0.26 -12.03
C ASP A 285 7.49 0.72 -10.86
N GLN A 286 7.32 0.23 -9.61
CA GLN A 286 7.34 1.07 -8.41
C GLN A 286 8.70 1.76 -8.22
N THR A 287 9.82 1.08 -8.50
CA THR A 287 11.16 1.71 -8.53
C THR A 287 11.20 2.90 -9.50
N GLY A 288 10.58 2.78 -10.68
CA GLY A 288 10.43 3.87 -11.65
C GLY A 288 9.45 4.97 -11.21
N GLY A 289 8.43 4.62 -10.42
CA GLY A 289 7.53 5.56 -9.76
C GLY A 289 8.25 6.46 -8.77
N PHE A 290 9.02 5.88 -7.83
CA PHE A 290 9.81 6.65 -6.87
C PHE A 290 10.89 7.53 -7.53
N GLU A 291 11.52 7.06 -8.61
CA GLU A 291 12.38 7.90 -9.44
C GLU A 291 11.63 9.11 -10.05
N THR A 292 10.37 8.92 -10.45
CA THR A 292 9.53 9.98 -11.02
C THR A 292 9.23 11.03 -9.97
N ALA A 293 8.71 10.64 -8.80
CA ALA A 293 8.46 11.58 -7.71
C ALA A 293 9.73 12.28 -7.21
N PHE A 294 10.86 11.57 -7.14
CA PHE A 294 12.16 12.19 -6.79
C PHE A 294 12.62 13.21 -7.83
N LYS A 295 12.40 12.97 -9.13
CA LYS A 295 12.70 13.95 -10.18
C LYS A 295 11.89 15.23 -10.02
N GLU A 296 10.62 15.13 -9.62
CA GLU A 296 9.76 16.30 -9.40
C GLU A 296 10.12 17.03 -8.10
N PHE A 297 10.39 16.32 -7.00
CA PHE A 297 10.98 16.91 -5.80
C PHE A 297 12.29 17.65 -6.11
N ALA A 298 13.17 17.03 -6.89
CA ALA A 298 14.42 17.65 -7.32
C ALA A 298 14.17 18.87 -8.24
N ALA A 299 13.15 18.82 -9.10
CA ALA A 299 12.78 19.92 -10.01
C ALA A 299 12.17 21.12 -9.27
N ASP A 300 11.46 20.89 -8.16
CA ASP A 300 11.06 21.95 -7.22
C ASP A 300 12.27 22.47 -6.43
N CYS A 301 13.04 21.57 -5.81
CA CYS A 301 14.18 21.92 -4.96
C CYS A 301 15.19 22.80 -5.70
N VAL A 302 15.69 22.40 -6.88
CA VAL A 302 16.79 23.10 -7.57
C VAL A 302 16.47 24.55 -7.97
N LYS A 303 15.17 24.93 -8.02
CA LYS A 303 14.72 26.31 -8.26
C LYS A 303 14.94 27.23 -7.04
N ARG A 304 15.15 26.64 -5.85
CA ARG A 304 15.32 27.35 -4.58
C ARG A 304 16.80 27.53 -4.24
N SER A 305 17.18 28.72 -3.81
CA SER A 305 18.56 29.04 -3.39
C SER A 305 19.06 28.22 -2.20
N ASP A 306 18.14 27.66 -1.40
CA ASP A 306 18.39 26.91 -0.17
C ASP A 306 18.35 25.38 -0.36
N CYS A 307 18.25 24.87 -1.59
CA CYS A 307 18.12 23.44 -1.86
C CYS A 307 19.30 22.63 -1.27
N PRO A 308 19.08 21.67 -0.37
CA PRO A 308 20.16 20.87 0.24
C PRO A 308 20.91 20.00 -0.78
N LEU A 309 20.27 19.67 -1.90
CA LEU A 309 20.89 18.95 -3.02
C LEU A 309 21.53 19.89 -4.06
N GLY A 310 21.51 21.20 -3.81
CA GLY A 310 22.04 22.28 -4.66
C GLY A 310 21.21 22.56 -5.92
N THR A 311 21.57 23.62 -6.64
CA THR A 311 20.71 24.28 -7.65
C THR A 311 21.05 23.98 -9.11
N LYS A 312 22.03 23.09 -9.38
CA LYS A 312 22.60 22.93 -10.74
C LYS A 312 21.66 22.26 -11.74
N SER A 313 21.01 21.16 -11.36
CA SER A 313 20.02 20.42 -12.15
C SER A 313 19.45 19.25 -11.35
N THR A 314 18.31 18.71 -11.75
CA THR A 314 17.71 17.50 -11.17
C THR A 314 18.68 16.31 -11.17
N LYS A 315 19.41 16.11 -12.28
CA LYS A 315 20.45 15.07 -12.39
C LYS A 315 21.64 15.29 -11.44
N ASP A 316 21.94 16.54 -11.08
CA ASP A 316 22.96 16.85 -10.06
C ASP A 316 22.42 16.58 -8.65
N ALA A 317 21.16 16.94 -8.38
CA ALA A 317 20.50 16.66 -7.12
C ALA A 317 20.44 15.14 -6.82
N GLY A 318 20.10 14.32 -7.82
CA GLY A 318 20.15 12.85 -7.71
C GLY A 318 21.54 12.32 -7.35
N ARG A 319 22.59 12.80 -8.02
CA ARG A 319 23.97 12.42 -7.66
C ARG A 319 24.34 12.84 -6.23
N LYS A 320 23.88 14.00 -5.76
CA LYS A 320 24.13 14.44 -4.38
C LYS A 320 23.36 13.62 -3.36
N LEU A 321 22.15 13.16 -3.69
CA LEU A 321 21.40 12.27 -2.82
C LEU A 321 22.08 10.90 -2.71
N SER A 322 22.47 10.27 -3.82
CA SER A 322 23.25 9.03 -3.79
C SER A 322 24.60 9.18 -3.08
N ALA A 323 25.27 10.34 -3.20
CA ALA A 323 26.51 10.62 -2.48
C ALA A 323 26.28 10.90 -0.97
N PHE A 324 25.11 11.42 -0.60
CA PHE A 324 24.68 11.56 0.79
C PHE A 324 24.43 10.18 1.41
N PHE A 325 23.67 9.31 0.74
CA PHE A 325 23.41 7.95 1.23
C PHE A 325 24.71 7.17 1.47
N LYS A 326 25.62 7.10 0.48
CA LYS A 326 26.96 6.50 0.64
C LYS A 326 27.83 7.08 1.76
N LYS A 327 27.59 8.34 2.14
CA LYS A 327 28.29 8.98 3.28
C LYS A 327 27.67 8.54 4.62
N VAL A 328 26.35 8.38 4.66
CA VAL A 328 25.58 7.94 5.83
C VAL A 328 25.76 6.45 6.08
N ASP A 329 25.91 5.65 5.03
CA ASP A 329 26.29 4.24 5.10
C ASP A 329 27.67 4.05 5.77
N ALA A 330 28.72 4.56 5.14
CA ALA A 330 30.09 4.50 5.67
C ALA A 330 30.26 5.21 7.03
N LYS A 331 29.34 6.11 7.41
CA LYS A 331 29.30 6.74 8.73
C LYS A 331 27.88 7.24 9.07
N PRO A 332 27.11 6.46 9.85
CA PRO A 332 25.79 6.87 10.32
C PRO A 332 25.82 8.21 11.07
N LEU A 333 24.71 8.94 11.03
CA LEU A 333 24.60 10.26 11.67
C LEU A 333 23.98 10.16 13.07
N PRO A 334 24.48 10.94 14.04
CA PRO A 334 23.82 11.06 15.33
C PRO A 334 22.45 11.76 15.19
N THR A 335 21.53 11.41 16.10
CA THR A 335 20.12 11.80 16.05
C THR A 335 19.61 12.34 17.41
N GLY A 336 20.38 12.14 18.49
CA GLY A 336 19.91 12.34 19.87
C GLY A 336 19.07 11.18 20.43
N ASP A 337 18.65 10.23 19.59
CA ASP A 337 18.08 8.94 19.95
C ASP A 337 19.22 7.89 20.15
N PRO A 338 18.99 6.77 20.85
CA PRO A 338 19.95 5.65 20.87
C PRO A 338 20.23 5.01 19.50
N ARG A 339 19.40 5.24 18.47
CA ARG A 339 19.64 4.80 17.08
C ARG A 339 20.29 5.90 16.26
N GLU A 340 21.34 5.55 15.53
CA GLU A 340 21.93 6.42 14.51
C GLU A 340 21.11 6.35 13.21
N LEU A 341 21.17 7.41 12.40
CA LEU A 341 20.60 7.38 11.05
C LEU A 341 21.55 6.63 10.12
N THR A 342 21.18 5.41 9.72
CA THR A 342 21.88 4.58 8.71
C THR A 342 21.39 4.90 7.28
N GLU A 343 22.04 4.38 6.22
CA GLU A 343 21.56 4.55 4.84
C GLU A 343 20.13 4.02 4.65
N SER A 344 19.81 2.84 5.21
CA SER A 344 18.45 2.28 5.19
C SER A 344 17.42 3.25 5.76
N LEU A 345 17.67 3.78 6.97
CA LEU A 345 16.76 4.74 7.61
C LEU A 345 16.68 6.08 6.87
N ALA A 346 17.81 6.60 6.38
CA ALA A 346 17.85 7.82 5.57
C ALA A 346 17.05 7.66 4.26
N THR A 347 17.19 6.51 3.60
CA THR A 347 16.48 6.14 2.38
C THR A 347 14.99 6.05 2.63
N THR A 348 14.56 5.38 3.70
CA THR A 348 13.15 5.30 4.11
C THR A 348 12.57 6.68 4.42
N GLY A 349 13.29 7.57 5.12
CA GLY A 349 12.85 8.95 5.38
C GLY A 349 12.66 9.78 4.11
N VAL A 350 13.48 9.57 3.07
CA VAL A 350 13.30 10.19 1.75
C VAL A 350 12.09 9.59 1.01
N ILE A 351 11.96 8.26 1.01
CA ILE A 351 10.84 7.53 0.40
C ILE A 351 9.50 7.99 0.99
N ARG A 352 9.40 8.12 2.32
CA ARG A 352 8.23 8.65 3.04
C ARG A 352 7.74 10.00 2.49
N ALA A 353 8.68 10.88 2.11
CA ALA A 353 8.39 12.20 1.57
C ALA A 353 7.97 12.20 0.10
N MET A 354 8.20 11.12 -0.65
CA MET A 354 7.79 11.04 -2.06
C MET A 354 6.29 10.78 -2.23
N TYR A 355 5.62 10.24 -1.20
CA TYR A 355 4.18 9.95 -1.21
C TYR A 355 3.28 11.19 -1.32
N ASP A 356 3.75 12.37 -0.91
CA ASP A 356 2.96 13.61 -0.93
C ASP A 356 3.88 14.81 -1.14
N GLU A 357 3.58 15.66 -2.13
CA GLU A 357 4.30 16.92 -2.33
C GLU A 357 4.24 17.86 -1.10
N GLY A 358 3.22 17.69 -0.23
CA GLY A 358 3.12 18.35 1.06
C GLY A 358 4.29 18.08 2.02
N SER A 359 4.97 16.94 1.88
CA SER A 359 6.15 16.57 2.69
C SER A 359 7.48 17.12 2.14
N TRP A 360 7.51 17.72 0.94
CA TRP A 360 8.75 18.24 0.35
C TRP A 360 9.45 19.36 1.14
N PRO A 361 8.75 20.28 1.83
CA PRO A 361 9.40 21.23 2.75
C PRO A 361 10.13 20.53 3.90
N GLN A 362 9.46 19.57 4.57
CA GLN A 362 10.03 18.77 5.66
C GLN A 362 11.27 18.00 5.20
N LEU A 363 11.23 17.40 4.01
CA LEU A 363 12.40 16.71 3.44
C LEU A 363 13.58 17.66 3.17
N ARG A 364 13.32 18.89 2.70
CA ARG A 364 14.40 19.87 2.50
C ARG A 364 15.06 20.27 3.81
N ASP A 365 14.29 20.46 4.86
CA ASP A 365 14.82 20.78 6.19
C ASP A 365 15.63 19.58 6.73
N ALA A 366 15.08 18.37 6.63
CA ALA A 366 15.72 17.15 7.11
C ALA A 366 17.04 16.82 6.38
N LEU A 367 17.09 16.99 5.05
CA LEU A 367 18.33 16.89 4.28
C LEU A 367 19.31 18.04 4.62
N THR A 368 18.80 19.22 5.02
CA THR A 368 19.65 20.36 5.43
C THR A 368 20.31 20.12 6.79
N THR A 369 19.62 19.52 7.76
CA THR A 369 20.22 19.13 9.05
C THR A 369 21.17 17.94 8.88
N ALA A 370 20.77 16.92 8.11
CA ALA A 370 21.59 15.73 7.88
C ALA A 370 22.90 16.05 7.16
N ASN A 371 22.89 16.98 6.19
CA ASN A 371 24.12 17.47 5.56
C ASN A 371 25.07 18.20 6.55
N LYS A 372 24.54 18.76 7.65
CA LYS A 372 25.31 19.36 8.75
C LYS A 372 25.72 18.35 9.83
N GLY A 373 25.27 17.09 9.73
CA GLY A 373 25.62 16.00 10.64
C GLY A 373 24.55 15.63 11.67
N ASP A 374 23.32 16.13 11.54
CA ASP A 374 22.18 15.80 12.43
C ASP A 374 21.09 15.04 11.66
N GLY A 375 20.98 13.74 11.95
CA GLY A 375 20.05 12.82 11.31
C GLY A 375 18.64 12.77 11.91
N ALA A 376 18.36 13.52 12.99
CA ALA A 376 17.14 13.36 13.79
C ALA A 376 15.84 13.49 12.97
N GLN A 377 15.78 14.44 12.04
CA GLN A 377 14.59 14.68 11.23
C GLN A 377 14.33 13.58 10.20
N LEU A 378 15.37 13.01 9.57
CA LEU A 378 15.22 11.87 8.67
C LEU A 378 14.85 10.59 9.44
N LEU A 379 15.36 10.42 10.67
CA LEU A 379 14.96 9.31 11.54
C LEU A 379 13.46 9.38 11.86
N ALA A 380 12.97 10.57 12.24
CA ALA A 380 11.54 10.77 12.51
C ALA A 380 10.66 10.45 11.28
N MET A 381 11.09 10.82 10.07
CA MET A 381 10.37 10.46 8.84
C MET A 381 10.42 8.95 8.54
N ALA A 382 11.48 8.25 8.95
CA ALA A 382 11.53 6.78 8.85
C ALA A 382 10.66 6.10 9.92
N ASP A 383 10.58 6.65 11.12
CA ASP A 383 9.69 6.17 12.19
C ASP A 383 8.20 6.37 11.82
N GLU A 384 7.84 7.50 11.21
CA GLU A 384 6.50 7.73 10.63
C GLU A 384 6.13 6.65 9.59
N TYR A 385 7.09 6.24 8.76
CA TYR A 385 6.89 5.21 7.73
C TYR A 385 6.73 3.80 8.36
N TYR A 386 7.50 3.48 9.41
CA TYR A 386 7.48 2.16 10.05
C TYR A 386 6.44 2.01 11.18
N GLU A 387 5.56 3.01 11.38
CA GLU A 387 4.62 3.07 12.52
C GLU A 387 5.34 2.94 13.88
N ARG A 388 6.56 3.47 14.02
CA ARG A 388 7.32 3.38 15.27
C ARG A 388 7.01 4.59 16.16
N ASP A 389 6.45 4.33 17.34
CA ASP A 389 6.12 5.38 18.31
C ASP A 389 7.36 5.91 19.07
N PRO A 390 7.24 7.05 19.78
CA PRO A 390 8.35 7.60 20.58
C PRO A 390 8.80 6.75 21.77
N ASN A 391 8.05 5.71 22.16
CA ASN A 391 8.45 4.73 23.18
C ASN A 391 9.22 3.56 22.56
N GLY A 392 9.28 3.49 21.23
CA GLY A 392 9.91 2.43 20.44
C GLY A 392 9.00 1.28 20.08
N HIS A 393 7.69 1.39 20.30
CA HIS A 393 6.74 0.37 19.88
C HIS A 393 6.43 0.49 18.40
N TYR A 394 6.51 -0.62 17.66
CA TYR A 394 6.09 -0.67 16.27
C TYR A 394 4.59 -0.96 16.16
N GLY A 395 3.92 -0.32 15.20
CA GLY A 395 2.70 -0.82 14.60
C GLY A 395 2.89 -2.20 13.96
N ASN A 396 1.85 -2.77 13.37
CA ASN A 396 1.93 -4.13 12.81
C ASN A 396 2.03 -4.17 11.28
N ILE A 397 1.98 -3.01 10.60
CA ILE A 397 2.04 -2.93 9.14
C ILE A 397 3.26 -3.63 8.56
N MET A 398 4.43 -3.49 9.20
CA MET A 398 5.68 -4.10 8.74
C MET A 398 5.68 -5.63 8.80
N TYR A 399 4.79 -6.25 9.58
CA TYR A 399 4.62 -7.71 9.63
C TYR A 399 3.50 -8.19 8.72
N ALA A 400 2.36 -7.48 8.73
CA ALA A 400 1.22 -7.83 7.89
C ALA A 400 1.49 -7.62 6.39
N ASN A 401 2.29 -6.61 6.03
CA ASN A 401 2.62 -6.31 4.63
C ASN A 401 3.26 -7.51 3.89
N PRO A 402 4.41 -8.07 4.32
CA PRO A 402 4.97 -9.25 3.68
C PRO A 402 4.06 -10.49 3.84
N ALA A 403 3.36 -10.66 4.96
CA ALA A 403 2.50 -11.82 5.16
C ALA A 403 1.35 -11.93 4.16
N VAL A 404 0.74 -10.80 3.80
CA VAL A 404 -0.27 -10.72 2.75
C VAL A 404 0.39 -10.83 1.37
N ASN A 405 1.40 -10.00 1.10
CA ASN A 405 2.02 -9.90 -0.24
C ASN A 405 2.66 -11.22 -0.69
N CYS A 406 3.39 -11.91 0.19
CA CYS A 406 4.06 -13.18 -0.13
C CYS A 406 3.09 -14.37 -0.26
N LEU A 407 1.85 -14.24 0.23
CA LEU A 407 0.76 -15.19 -0.07
C LEU A 407 0.10 -14.90 -1.42
N ASP A 408 -0.16 -13.62 -1.71
CA ASP A 408 -0.96 -13.21 -2.86
C ASP A 408 -0.27 -13.46 -4.20
N LEU A 409 1.06 -13.47 -4.24
CA LEU A 409 1.83 -13.62 -5.47
C LEU A 409 3.18 -14.37 -5.24
N PRO A 410 3.67 -15.21 -6.19
CA PRO A 410 4.89 -16.01 -6.01
C PRO A 410 6.18 -15.20 -6.23
N ALA A 411 7.24 -15.48 -5.44
CA ALA A 411 8.48 -14.70 -5.28
C ALA A 411 9.35 -14.41 -6.56
N ALA A 412 10.07 -13.27 -6.61
CA ALA A 412 10.90 -12.87 -7.78
C ALA A 412 12.25 -13.51 -7.73
N PHE A 413 12.76 -13.51 -6.50
CA PHE A 413 14.11 -13.79 -6.17
C PHE A 413 14.02 -14.86 -5.09
N ASP A 414 14.47 -16.05 -5.45
CA ASP A 414 14.68 -17.19 -4.55
C ASP A 414 16.06 -17.13 -3.88
N SER A 415 16.92 -16.24 -4.37
CA SER A 415 18.36 -16.26 -4.13
C SER A 415 19.00 -14.87 -4.30
N PRO A 416 20.08 -14.57 -3.56
CA PRO A 416 20.87 -13.35 -3.78
C PRO A 416 21.40 -13.22 -5.22
N ASP A 417 21.75 -14.33 -5.86
CA ASP A 417 22.23 -14.36 -7.25
C ASP A 417 21.16 -13.94 -8.27
N SER A 418 19.88 -14.18 -7.97
CA SER A 418 18.77 -13.72 -8.82
C SER A 418 18.53 -12.20 -8.69
N VAL A 419 18.73 -11.64 -7.48
CA VAL A 419 18.72 -10.19 -7.24
C VAL A 419 19.83 -9.52 -8.05
N GLU A 420 21.07 -9.99 -7.92
CA GLU A 420 22.25 -9.38 -8.58
C GLU A 420 22.10 -9.29 -10.10
N LYS A 421 21.52 -10.33 -10.72
CA LYS A 421 21.19 -10.33 -12.16
C LYS A 421 20.12 -9.28 -12.52
N ALA A 422 19.23 -8.95 -11.59
CA ALA A 422 18.16 -7.97 -11.77
C ALA A 422 18.58 -6.53 -11.42
N VAL A 423 19.55 -6.29 -10.52
CA VAL A 423 20.00 -4.95 -10.08
C VAL A 423 20.17 -3.96 -11.25
N PRO A 424 20.85 -4.28 -12.37
CA PRO A 424 21.00 -3.33 -13.48
C PRO A 424 19.68 -2.86 -14.11
N SER A 425 18.63 -3.68 -14.03
CA SER A 425 17.29 -3.30 -14.53
C SER A 425 16.53 -2.38 -13.58
N PHE A 426 16.78 -2.50 -12.27
CA PHE A 426 16.25 -1.59 -11.25
C PHE A 426 17.03 -0.27 -11.21
N GLU A 427 18.35 -0.30 -11.33
CA GLU A 427 19.19 0.92 -11.46
C GLU A 427 18.84 1.73 -12.72
N LYS A 428 18.42 1.05 -13.80
CA LYS A 428 17.87 1.71 -14.99
C LYS A 428 16.51 2.38 -14.73
N ALA A 429 15.70 1.84 -13.82
CA ALA A 429 14.43 2.43 -13.40
C ALA A 429 14.63 3.60 -12.41
N SER A 430 15.51 3.43 -11.41
CA SER A 430 16.00 4.51 -10.54
C SER A 430 17.50 4.39 -10.27
N PRO A 431 18.32 5.36 -10.71
CA PRO A 431 19.74 5.42 -10.32
C PRO A 431 19.98 5.73 -8.83
N VAL A 432 18.96 6.19 -8.11
CA VAL A 432 19.03 6.50 -6.67
C VAL A 432 18.61 5.30 -5.83
N PHE A 433 17.45 4.71 -6.14
CA PHE A 433 16.79 3.70 -5.29
C PHE A 433 16.92 2.26 -5.80
N GLY A 434 17.38 2.06 -7.04
CA GLY A 434 17.28 0.79 -7.75
C GLY A 434 17.91 -0.42 -7.04
N ARG A 435 19.14 -0.29 -6.52
CA ARG A 435 19.78 -1.40 -5.79
C ARG A 435 19.02 -1.76 -4.52
N GLY A 436 18.61 -0.76 -3.73
CA GLY A 436 17.83 -0.97 -2.52
C GLY A 436 16.51 -1.70 -2.77
N PHE A 437 15.78 -1.28 -3.81
CA PHE A 437 14.49 -1.89 -4.17
C PHE A 437 14.67 -3.31 -4.73
N ALA A 438 15.75 -3.57 -5.48
CA ALA A 438 16.08 -4.91 -5.98
C ALA A 438 16.40 -5.89 -4.84
N TRP A 439 17.10 -5.44 -3.79
CA TRP A 439 17.40 -6.28 -2.62
C TRP A 439 16.21 -6.44 -1.68
N ALA A 440 15.42 -5.38 -1.44
CA ALA A 440 14.17 -5.45 -0.70
C ALA A 440 13.25 -6.55 -1.25
N ALA A 441 13.19 -6.67 -2.58
CA ALA A 441 12.42 -7.67 -3.32
C ALA A 441 12.78 -9.14 -3.06
N LEU A 442 13.83 -9.44 -2.28
CA LEU A 442 14.21 -10.81 -1.91
C LEU A 442 13.43 -11.31 -0.67
N ASN A 443 12.76 -10.45 0.08
CA ASN A 443 12.09 -10.79 1.34
C ASN A 443 11.14 -12.01 1.23
N CYS A 444 10.29 -12.07 0.21
CA CYS A 444 9.36 -13.19 -0.01
C CYS A 444 10.05 -14.49 -0.45
N GLY A 445 11.28 -14.43 -0.96
CA GLY A 445 12.09 -15.62 -1.28
C GLY A 445 12.48 -16.45 -0.05
N TYR A 446 12.27 -15.90 1.16
CA TYR A 446 12.46 -16.60 2.43
C TYR A 446 11.17 -16.72 3.25
N TRP A 447 10.00 -16.41 2.70
CA TRP A 447 8.72 -16.59 3.40
C TRP A 447 8.46 -18.08 3.68
N PRO A 448 7.86 -18.46 4.83
CA PRO A 448 7.73 -19.87 5.20
C PRO A 448 6.57 -20.53 4.43
N GLU A 449 5.49 -19.78 4.19
CA GLU A 449 4.34 -20.22 3.41
C GLU A 449 4.55 -20.00 1.91
N GLN A 450 4.04 -20.93 1.10
CA GLN A 450 4.02 -20.77 -0.35
C GLN A 450 2.89 -19.81 -0.76
N ALA A 451 3.14 -19.02 -1.80
CA ALA A 451 2.11 -18.20 -2.42
C ALA A 451 0.92 -19.07 -2.88
N THR A 452 -0.29 -18.65 -2.52
CA THR A 452 -1.55 -19.29 -2.90
C THR A 452 -2.24 -18.57 -4.05
N GLY A 453 -1.87 -17.32 -4.33
CA GLY A 453 -2.29 -16.56 -5.51
C GLY A 453 -1.21 -16.48 -6.60
N GLU A 454 -1.64 -16.05 -7.78
CA GLU A 454 -0.79 -15.71 -8.94
C GLU A 454 -1.34 -14.47 -9.67
N ALA A 455 -0.63 -13.99 -10.68
CA ALA A 455 -1.06 -12.82 -11.44
C ALA A 455 -2.29 -13.15 -12.31
N HIS A 456 -3.37 -12.38 -12.13
CA HIS A 456 -4.68 -12.66 -12.72
C HIS A 456 -5.32 -11.42 -13.33
N ARG A 457 -6.19 -11.60 -14.33
CA ARG A 457 -7.03 -10.51 -14.83
C ARG A 457 -8.34 -10.44 -14.07
N ILE A 458 -8.81 -9.24 -13.74
CA ILE A 458 -10.09 -9.05 -13.06
C ILE A 458 -11.08 -8.31 -13.96
N ALA A 459 -12.04 -9.07 -14.51
CA ALA A 459 -13.09 -8.51 -15.36
C ALA A 459 -14.29 -7.94 -14.59
N ALA A 460 -14.57 -8.45 -13.37
CA ALA A 460 -15.72 -8.08 -12.53
C ALA A 460 -17.08 -8.07 -13.27
N LYS A 461 -17.28 -9.03 -14.19
CA LYS A 461 -18.38 -9.05 -15.14
C LYS A 461 -19.76 -8.96 -14.47
N GLY A 462 -20.48 -7.88 -14.77
CA GLY A 462 -21.81 -7.59 -14.23
C GLY A 462 -21.84 -6.82 -12.91
N ALA A 463 -20.69 -6.28 -12.46
CA ALA A 463 -20.67 -5.24 -11.43
C ALA A 463 -21.31 -3.92 -11.94
N ASP A 464 -21.75 -3.06 -11.01
CA ASP A 464 -22.07 -1.66 -11.33
C ASP A 464 -20.81 -0.92 -11.82
N PRO A 465 -20.91 0.26 -12.47
CA PRO A 465 -19.73 0.99 -12.94
C PRO A 465 -18.73 1.29 -11.82
N ILE A 466 -17.47 0.90 -12.00
CA ILE A 466 -16.38 1.05 -11.02
C ILE A 466 -15.56 2.31 -11.35
N LEU A 467 -15.27 3.15 -10.36
CA LEU A 467 -14.43 4.34 -10.55
C LEU A 467 -12.97 4.00 -10.22
N VAL A 468 -12.09 4.07 -11.21
CA VAL A 468 -10.64 3.86 -11.04
C VAL A 468 -9.95 5.21 -11.15
N ILE A 469 -9.16 5.59 -10.15
CA ILE A 469 -8.44 6.86 -10.09
C ILE A 469 -6.94 6.59 -10.21
N GLY A 470 -6.28 7.33 -11.09
CA GLY A 470 -4.83 7.25 -11.29
C GLY A 470 -4.19 8.63 -11.33
N THR A 471 -3.16 8.83 -10.51
CA THR A 471 -2.34 10.05 -10.47
C THR A 471 -1.15 9.92 -11.41
N THR A 472 -0.91 10.91 -12.27
CA THR A 472 0.07 10.79 -13.38
C THR A 472 1.51 10.56 -12.94
N ARG A 473 1.88 11.02 -11.74
CA ARG A 473 3.23 10.90 -11.17
C ARG A 473 3.18 10.26 -9.77
N ASP A 474 2.27 9.30 -9.60
CA ASP A 474 2.18 8.47 -8.40
C ASP A 474 3.46 7.61 -8.22
N PRO A 475 4.15 7.69 -7.07
CA PRO A 475 5.37 6.91 -6.84
C PRO A 475 5.12 5.44 -6.54
N ALA A 476 4.01 5.12 -5.87
CA ALA A 476 3.76 3.81 -5.28
C ALA A 476 2.89 2.94 -6.17
N THR A 477 1.90 3.53 -6.84
CA THR A 477 1.05 2.85 -7.83
C THR A 477 1.05 3.63 -9.14
N PRO A 478 2.09 3.47 -9.98
CA PRO A 478 2.27 4.24 -11.21
C PRO A 478 1.02 4.25 -12.10
N TYR A 479 0.74 5.40 -12.73
CA TYR A 479 -0.47 5.63 -13.54
C TYR A 479 -0.80 4.50 -14.55
N ALA A 480 0.22 3.84 -15.10
CA ALA A 480 0.04 2.70 -16.00
C ALA A 480 -0.76 1.54 -15.38
N TRP A 481 -0.63 1.30 -14.07
CA TRP A 481 -1.39 0.26 -13.35
C TRP A 481 -2.88 0.63 -13.24
N ALA A 482 -3.19 1.91 -12.99
CA ALA A 482 -4.56 2.40 -13.02
C ALA A 482 -5.19 2.29 -14.42
N GLN A 483 -4.41 2.51 -15.49
CA GLN A 483 -4.86 2.24 -16.86
C GLN A 483 -5.06 0.74 -17.11
N GLY A 484 -4.18 -0.11 -16.60
CA GLY A 484 -4.25 -1.57 -16.72
C GLY A 484 -5.47 -2.17 -16.02
N LEU A 485 -5.71 -1.84 -14.75
CA LEU A 485 -6.91 -2.27 -14.02
C LEU A 485 -8.20 -1.74 -14.69
N ALA A 486 -8.23 -0.47 -15.10
CA ALA A 486 -9.38 0.08 -15.82
C ALA A 486 -9.62 -0.60 -17.18
N GLY A 487 -8.56 -1.08 -17.84
CA GLY A 487 -8.64 -1.86 -19.08
C GLY A 487 -9.07 -3.33 -18.89
N GLN A 488 -9.05 -3.85 -17.67
CA GLN A 488 -9.51 -5.21 -17.35
C GLN A 488 -11.00 -5.25 -16.99
N LEU A 489 -11.48 -4.29 -16.19
CA LEU A 489 -12.82 -4.27 -15.62
C LEU A 489 -13.89 -3.87 -16.65
N ASP A 490 -14.87 -4.75 -16.90
CA ASP A 490 -15.96 -4.57 -17.90
C ASP A 490 -16.70 -3.22 -17.79
N THR A 491 -16.77 -2.63 -16.60
CA THR A 491 -17.57 -1.44 -16.29
C THR A 491 -16.77 -0.26 -15.73
N ALA A 492 -15.43 -0.31 -15.77
CA ALA A 492 -14.58 0.75 -15.23
C ALA A 492 -14.78 2.11 -15.90
N ARG A 493 -14.50 3.17 -15.13
CA ARG A 493 -14.35 4.55 -15.58
C ARG A 493 -13.06 5.09 -15.01
N LEU A 494 -12.08 5.37 -15.87
CA LEU A 494 -10.82 5.98 -15.47
C LEU A 494 -11.01 7.48 -15.23
N LEU A 495 -10.58 7.93 -14.05
CA LEU A 495 -10.45 9.32 -13.65
C LEU A 495 -8.96 9.62 -13.42
N THR A 496 -8.39 10.53 -14.20
CA THR A 496 -6.98 10.91 -14.08
C THR A 496 -6.83 12.17 -13.23
N TYR A 497 -5.87 12.15 -12.30
CA TYR A 497 -5.31 13.36 -11.70
C TYR A 497 -3.94 13.67 -12.32
N GLU A 498 -3.75 14.86 -12.89
CA GLU A 498 -2.51 15.31 -13.55
C GLU A 498 -1.44 15.85 -12.57
N GLY A 499 -1.43 15.35 -11.34
CA GLY A 499 -0.53 15.77 -10.27
C GLY A 499 0.56 14.78 -9.89
N ASP A 500 1.18 15.10 -8.76
CA ASP A 500 2.20 14.35 -8.02
C ASP A 500 1.58 13.62 -6.82
N GLY A 501 2.39 12.79 -6.14
CA GLY A 501 2.01 12.07 -4.93
C GLY A 501 1.10 10.86 -5.15
N HIS A 502 0.90 10.09 -4.08
CA HIS A 502 0.12 8.85 -4.09
C HIS A 502 -1.38 9.11 -3.85
N THR A 503 -2.27 8.37 -4.52
CA THR A 503 -3.74 8.57 -4.49
C THR A 503 -4.16 9.98 -4.95
N ALA A 504 -5.44 10.35 -4.87
CA ALA A 504 -5.92 11.68 -5.26
C ALA A 504 -7.15 12.19 -4.48
N TYR A 505 -8.11 11.33 -4.14
CA TYR A 505 -9.33 11.74 -3.47
C TYR A 505 -9.03 12.35 -2.09
N LEU A 506 -9.81 13.36 -1.72
CA LEU A 506 -9.64 14.24 -0.56
C LEU A 506 -8.45 15.23 -0.63
N ARG A 507 -7.40 14.99 -1.44
CA ARG A 507 -6.24 15.91 -1.58
C ARG A 507 -6.19 16.69 -2.91
N ALA A 508 -6.55 16.06 -4.03
CA ALA A 508 -6.41 16.59 -5.40
C ALA A 508 -7.52 17.57 -5.84
N GLY A 509 -7.93 18.47 -4.93
CA GLY A 509 -8.84 19.57 -5.22
C GLY A 509 -10.26 19.20 -5.63
N ALA A 510 -11.02 20.23 -6.01
CA ALA A 510 -12.46 20.11 -6.27
C ALA A 510 -12.80 19.21 -7.47
N CYS A 511 -11.97 19.17 -8.53
CA CYS A 511 -12.28 18.39 -9.73
C CYS A 511 -12.36 16.89 -9.44
N ILE A 512 -11.43 16.35 -8.64
CA ILE A 512 -11.48 14.96 -8.18
C ILE A 512 -12.62 14.79 -7.16
N ASN A 513 -12.63 15.60 -6.10
CA ASN A 513 -13.59 15.46 -5.00
C ASN A 513 -15.05 15.53 -5.47
N ASP A 514 -15.44 16.51 -6.27
CA ASP A 514 -16.82 16.65 -6.79
C ASP A 514 -17.22 15.48 -7.71
N THR A 515 -16.24 14.85 -8.39
CA THR A 515 -16.49 13.69 -9.25
C THR A 515 -16.75 12.44 -8.43
N VAL A 516 -15.89 12.19 -7.44
CA VAL A 516 -16.02 11.05 -6.52
C VAL A 516 -17.30 11.21 -5.69
N ASP A 517 -17.59 12.40 -5.15
CA ASP A 517 -18.83 12.70 -4.43
C ASP A 517 -20.08 12.51 -5.31
N ALA A 518 -20.06 12.97 -6.57
CA ALA A 518 -21.20 12.77 -7.48
C ALA A 518 -21.46 11.28 -7.75
N TYR A 519 -20.41 10.47 -7.87
CA TYR A 519 -20.51 9.02 -8.01
C TYR A 519 -20.99 8.36 -6.70
N LEU A 520 -20.31 8.60 -5.59
CA LEU A 520 -20.63 8.06 -4.26
C LEU A 520 -22.02 8.45 -3.78
N LEU A 521 -22.52 9.66 -4.07
CA LEU A 521 -23.85 10.10 -3.60
C LEU A 521 -24.97 9.74 -4.57
N LYS A 522 -24.74 9.90 -5.88
CA LYS A 522 -25.81 9.85 -6.90
C LYS A 522 -25.72 8.63 -7.82
N GLY A 523 -24.67 7.82 -7.72
CA GLY A 523 -24.39 6.71 -8.65
C GLY A 523 -23.95 7.19 -10.03
N LYS A 524 -23.65 8.49 -10.19
CA LYS A 524 -23.30 9.08 -11.49
C LYS A 524 -21.79 9.00 -11.71
N ALA A 525 -21.33 7.89 -12.28
CA ALA A 525 -19.94 7.74 -12.70
C ALA A 525 -19.57 8.82 -13.76
N PRO A 526 -18.29 9.24 -13.84
CA PRO A 526 -17.85 10.18 -14.87
C PRO A 526 -17.91 9.56 -16.27
N LYS A 527 -17.68 10.39 -17.30
CA LYS A 527 -17.22 9.87 -18.59
C LYS A 527 -15.88 9.17 -18.37
N ASP A 528 -15.69 8.05 -19.07
CA ASP A 528 -14.40 7.37 -19.07
C ASP A 528 -13.29 8.29 -19.61
N GLY A 529 -12.09 8.15 -19.07
CA GLY A 529 -10.94 9.02 -19.38
C GLY A 529 -11.10 10.48 -18.95
N LYS A 530 -11.96 10.80 -17.97
CA LYS A 530 -12.04 12.17 -17.43
C LYS A 530 -10.69 12.55 -16.81
N ARG A 531 -10.20 13.75 -17.09
CA ARG A 531 -8.99 14.33 -16.47
C ARG A 531 -9.32 15.49 -15.54
N CYS A 532 -8.48 15.66 -14.53
CA CYS A 532 -8.46 16.75 -13.56
C CYS A 532 -7.00 17.18 -13.32
N SER A 533 -6.80 18.47 -13.04
CA SER A 533 -5.50 19.12 -12.78
C SER A 533 -5.57 19.91 -11.48
#